data_AF-A0AAW5TAW0-F1
#
_entry.id   AF-A0AAW5TAW0-F1
#
_cell.length_a   1.000
_cell.length_b   1.000
_cell.length_c   1.000
_cell.angle_alpha   90.00
_cell.angle_beta   90.00
_cell.angle_gamma   90.00
#
_symmetry.space_group_name_H-M   'P 1'
#
loop_
_entity.id
_entity.type
_entity.pdbx_description
1 polymer ?
#
loop_
_entity_poly.entity_id
_entity_poly.type
_entity_poly.pdbx_seq_one_letter_code
_entity_poly.pdbx_strand_id
1 'polypeptide(L)'
;MTIATKQAADTVRILRMGTFFWEVPKATPITDGPRLTRELATQLRSDPRVEEVLDPKSDDISDFMFARFYPSDPPDMDSILFGKDSKKALVSSFPIFFRVRVPIKNQPIHEGVADVPSDTYAVAWNGVTLVAIWHQGSDHIPMSGGHVVIDVLSEAISSLEGASLVNQACSANCSFQFMHPSMVLMDLPDSAEDRDFYIQLSSREGRIHHFDLWTYAGDGNDFEVLSSLAFTLMSKANDFATVKTLGRRIIAIEGTAREELTHIIAHQFESSQAALLPAKKRLAAKWTNRATKRHIQHSLVSLSLCLANLETLKRAWEEEKRRFDEKDSTDGQLAFFTTDSKSDEARIRSLNLNHLELAVQQINDSLNNAAMVTATVRGALAGGVAGGVLGALAAALGS
;
A
#
# COMPACT_ATOMS: atom_id res chain seq x y z
N MET A 1 -17.79 38.32 6.56
CA MET A 1 -18.61 38.13 7.77
C MET A 1 -17.72 37.46 8.79
N THR A 2 -17.16 38.23 9.71
CA THR A 2 -16.13 37.78 10.65
C THR A 2 -16.85 37.38 11.94
N ILE A 3 -17.08 36.08 12.13
CA ILE A 3 -17.66 35.57 13.37
C ILE A 3 -16.55 35.62 14.42
N ALA A 4 -16.58 36.65 15.27
CA ALA A 4 -15.70 36.75 16.43
C ALA A 4 -16.39 36.03 17.60
N THR A 5 -16.19 34.72 17.70
CA THR A 5 -16.53 33.93 18.88
C THR A 5 -15.50 34.19 19.98
N LYS A 6 -16.01 34.41 21.18
CA LYS A 6 -15.28 34.84 22.38
C LYS A 6 -14.51 33.62 22.93
N GLN A 7 -13.27 33.43 22.49
CA GLN A 7 -12.43 32.26 22.84
C GLN A 7 -12.15 32.22 24.36
N ALA A 8 -12.67 31.21 25.03
CA ALA A 8 -12.35 30.90 26.42
C ALA A 8 -11.18 29.92 26.40
N ALA A 9 -9.93 30.42 26.29
CA ALA A 9 -8.71 29.60 26.25
C ALA A 9 -8.91 28.27 25.50
N ASP A 10 -9.38 28.38 24.24
CA ASP A 10 -10.09 27.30 23.54
C ASP A 10 -9.26 26.03 23.50
N THR A 11 -9.72 25.04 24.26
CA THR A 11 -9.23 23.67 24.11
C THR A 11 -9.79 23.17 22.79
N VAL A 12 -8.91 22.93 21.83
CA VAL A 12 -9.27 22.45 20.50
C VAL A 12 -9.21 20.94 20.50
N ARG A 13 -10.23 20.30 19.93
CA ARG A 13 -10.23 18.85 19.66
C ARG A 13 -9.56 18.57 18.33
N ILE A 14 -8.52 17.75 18.35
CA ILE A 14 -7.82 17.33 17.13
C ILE A 14 -8.14 15.87 16.86
N LEU A 15 -8.28 15.54 15.57
CA LEU A 15 -8.52 14.21 15.06
C LEU A 15 -7.43 13.83 14.06
N ARG A 16 -6.89 12.62 14.22
CA ARG A 16 -6.03 11.96 13.24
C ARG A 16 -6.63 10.65 12.81
N MET A 17 -6.36 10.31 11.55
CA MET A 17 -6.77 9.05 10.96
C MET A 17 -5.59 8.39 10.27
N GLY A 18 -5.55 7.06 10.23
CA GLY A 18 -4.58 6.31 9.45
C GLY A 18 -5.07 4.93 9.06
N THR A 19 -4.35 4.28 8.16
CA THR A 19 -4.66 2.94 7.65
C THR A 19 -3.75 1.91 8.33
N PHE A 20 -4.32 1.17 9.27
CA PHE A 20 -3.68 0.13 10.06
C PHE A 20 -4.46 -1.19 9.93
N PHE A 21 -3.88 -2.13 9.20
CA PHE A 21 -4.47 -3.44 8.97
C PHE A 21 -4.25 -4.38 10.15
N TRP A 22 -5.32 -4.98 10.65
CA TRP A 22 -5.29 -6.12 11.56
C TRP A 22 -4.99 -7.38 10.76
N GLU A 23 -3.72 -7.66 10.51
CA GLU A 23 -3.33 -8.90 9.86
C GLU A 23 -3.68 -10.09 10.77
N VAL A 24 -4.37 -11.07 10.20
CA VAL A 24 -4.69 -12.34 10.86
C VAL A 24 -4.18 -13.51 10.02
N PRO A 25 -3.93 -14.69 10.63
CA PRO A 25 -3.50 -15.86 9.87
C PRO A 25 -4.40 -16.17 8.66
N LYS A 26 -3.80 -16.59 7.54
CA LYS A 26 -4.56 -16.87 6.30
C LYS A 26 -5.68 -17.89 6.54
N ALA A 27 -5.41 -18.89 7.39
CA ALA A 27 -6.36 -19.96 7.72
C ALA A 27 -7.51 -19.54 8.66
N THR A 28 -7.47 -18.35 9.27
CA THR A 28 -8.52 -17.89 10.20
C THR A 28 -9.89 -17.77 9.49
N PRO A 29 -10.93 -18.49 9.92
CA PRO A 29 -12.26 -18.35 9.34
C PRO A 29 -12.90 -17.02 9.77
N ILE A 30 -13.84 -16.49 8.96
CA ILE A 30 -14.51 -15.23 9.31
C ILE A 30 -15.38 -15.36 10.58
N THR A 31 -15.84 -16.59 10.87
CA THR A 31 -16.59 -16.92 12.09
C THR A 31 -15.83 -16.66 13.38
N ASP A 32 -14.51 -16.52 13.31
CA ASP A 32 -13.67 -16.17 14.45
C ASP A 32 -13.65 -14.67 14.75
N GLY A 33 -14.20 -13.82 13.87
CA GLY A 33 -14.22 -12.36 14.02
C GLY A 33 -14.70 -11.86 15.40
N PRO A 34 -15.88 -12.28 15.87
CA PRO A 34 -16.37 -11.90 17.20
C PRO A 34 -15.43 -12.34 18.33
N ARG A 35 -14.90 -13.57 18.26
CA ARG A 35 -13.97 -14.12 19.26
C ARG A 35 -12.68 -13.30 19.32
N LEU A 36 -12.05 -13.06 18.17
CA LEU A 36 -10.81 -12.30 18.06
C LEU A 36 -10.99 -10.86 18.55
N THR A 37 -12.12 -10.23 18.26
CA THR A 37 -12.46 -8.88 18.72
C THR A 37 -12.58 -8.81 20.24
N ARG A 38 -13.22 -9.80 20.87
CA ARG A 38 -13.31 -9.93 22.34
C ARG A 38 -11.94 -10.21 22.99
N GLU A 39 -11.14 -11.07 22.36
CA GLU A 39 -9.77 -11.33 22.81
C GLU A 39 -8.91 -10.06 22.74
N LEU A 40 -8.94 -9.33 21.63
CA LEU A 40 -8.25 -8.06 21.50
C LEU A 40 -8.71 -7.04 22.55
N ALA A 41 -10.02 -6.88 22.76
CA ALA A 41 -10.54 -6.00 23.81
C ALA A 41 -10.04 -6.40 25.21
N THR A 42 -9.89 -7.70 25.47
CA THR A 42 -9.31 -8.21 26.71
C THR A 42 -7.83 -7.84 26.84
N GLN A 43 -7.06 -7.94 25.76
CA GLN A 43 -5.63 -7.56 25.74
C GLN A 43 -5.42 -6.05 25.84
N LEU A 44 -6.32 -5.24 25.26
CA LEU A 44 -6.30 -3.80 25.47
C LEU A 44 -6.58 -3.46 26.94
N ARG A 45 -7.53 -4.13 27.59
CA ARG A 45 -7.83 -3.91 29.03
C ARG A 45 -6.70 -4.33 29.97
N SER A 46 -5.85 -5.27 29.56
CA SER A 46 -4.71 -5.70 30.38
C SER A 46 -3.52 -4.75 30.29
N ASP A 47 -3.50 -3.86 29.29
CA ASP A 47 -2.46 -2.85 29.14
C ASP A 47 -2.64 -1.71 30.15
N PRO A 48 -1.64 -1.41 31.02
CA PRO A 48 -1.75 -0.38 32.04
C PRO A 48 -1.86 1.05 31.48
N ARG A 49 -1.58 1.26 30.18
CA ARG A 49 -1.74 2.54 29.47
C ARG A 49 -3.17 2.76 28.99
N VAL A 50 -4.02 1.73 29.01
CA VAL A 50 -5.41 1.81 28.56
C VAL A 50 -6.30 2.04 29.76
N GLU A 51 -7.00 3.18 29.76
CA GLU A 51 -7.90 3.59 30.84
C GLU A 51 -9.29 2.95 30.68
N GLU A 52 -9.77 2.83 29.44
CA GLU A 52 -11.13 2.38 29.15
C GLU A 52 -11.17 1.62 27.81
N VAL A 53 -11.96 0.55 27.75
CA VAL A 53 -12.27 -0.17 26.50
C VAL A 53 -13.75 -0.50 26.50
N LEU A 54 -14.50 0.06 25.55
CA LEU A 54 -15.92 -0.25 25.38
C LEU A 54 -16.09 -1.68 24.87
N ASP A 55 -17.13 -2.36 25.34
CA ASP A 55 -17.43 -3.70 24.84
C ASP A 55 -17.77 -3.66 23.34
N PRO A 56 -17.28 -4.63 22.55
CA PRO A 56 -17.64 -4.75 21.14
C PRO A 56 -19.16 -4.83 20.98
N LYS A 57 -19.71 -4.00 20.07
CA LYS A 57 -21.17 -3.86 19.89
C LYS A 57 -21.83 -5.02 19.15
N SER A 58 -21.06 -5.87 18.48
CA SER A 58 -21.59 -6.96 17.67
C SER A 58 -20.91 -8.29 17.94
N ASP A 59 -21.74 -9.32 18.12
CA ASP A 59 -21.38 -10.73 18.07
C ASP A 59 -21.82 -11.39 16.75
N ASP A 60 -22.45 -10.64 15.83
CA ASP A 60 -22.89 -11.17 14.54
C ASP A 60 -21.71 -11.28 13.57
N ILE A 61 -21.55 -12.47 12.99
CA ILE A 61 -20.54 -12.78 11.97
C ILE A 61 -20.74 -11.89 10.72
N SER A 62 -21.97 -11.46 10.43
CA SER A 62 -22.28 -10.62 9.26
C SER A 62 -21.61 -9.23 9.32
N ASP A 63 -21.20 -8.78 10.50
CA ASP A 63 -20.48 -7.53 10.72
C ASP A 63 -18.97 -7.65 10.49
N PHE A 64 -18.48 -8.82 10.07
CA PHE A 64 -17.07 -9.04 9.81
C PHE A 64 -16.83 -9.37 8.36
N MET A 65 -15.77 -8.78 7.81
CA MET A 65 -15.26 -9.11 6.48
C MET A 65 -13.74 -9.19 6.48
N PHE A 66 -13.18 -9.80 5.43
CA PHE A 66 -11.75 -9.78 5.20
C PHE A 66 -11.40 -8.80 4.07
N ALA A 67 -10.52 -7.85 4.38
CA ALA A 67 -9.85 -7.06 3.36
C ALA A 67 -8.55 -7.73 2.95
N ARG A 68 -8.24 -7.69 1.65
CA ARG A 68 -6.95 -8.13 1.13
C ARG A 68 -6.03 -6.91 1.04
N PHE A 69 -4.80 -7.05 1.53
CA PHE A 69 -3.79 -6.02 1.36
C PHE A 69 -2.43 -6.61 0.94
N TYR A 70 -1.55 -5.73 0.43
CA TYR A 70 -0.19 -6.07 0.05
C TYR A 70 0.77 -5.26 0.93
N PRO A 71 1.77 -5.89 1.58
CA PRO A 71 2.76 -5.18 2.38
C PRO A 71 3.63 -4.27 1.49
N SER A 72 4.26 -3.26 2.10
CA SER A 72 5.21 -2.39 1.39
C SER A 72 6.43 -3.17 0.89
N ASP A 73 6.88 -4.14 1.69
CA ASP A 73 8.11 -4.90 1.48
C ASP A 73 7.76 -6.36 1.17
N PRO A 74 7.58 -6.71 -0.10
CA PRO A 74 7.37 -8.10 -0.49
C PRO A 74 8.63 -8.94 -0.21
N PRO A 75 8.49 -10.22 0.18
CA PRO A 75 9.64 -11.05 0.56
C PRO A 75 10.50 -11.47 -0.64
N ASP A 76 9.90 -11.63 -1.81
CA ASP A 76 10.56 -12.13 -3.02
C ASP A 76 9.73 -11.80 -4.28
N MET A 77 10.37 -11.93 -5.45
CA MET A 77 9.76 -11.67 -6.75
C MET A 77 8.57 -12.60 -7.06
N ASP A 78 8.67 -13.89 -6.78
CA ASP A 78 7.59 -14.84 -7.08
C ASP A 78 6.34 -14.47 -6.29
N SER A 79 6.52 -14.03 -5.05
CA SER A 79 5.44 -13.53 -4.23
C SER A 79 4.75 -12.32 -4.87
N ILE A 80 5.52 -11.40 -5.47
CA ILE A 80 5.00 -10.24 -6.22
C ILE A 80 4.24 -10.69 -7.49
N LEU A 81 4.78 -11.64 -8.25
CA LEU A 81 4.17 -12.03 -9.52
C LEU A 81 2.89 -12.85 -9.34
N PHE A 82 2.85 -13.71 -8.32
CA PHE A 82 1.75 -14.65 -8.10
C PHE A 82 0.79 -14.21 -6.99
N GLY A 83 1.02 -13.06 -6.35
CA GLY A 83 0.15 -12.59 -5.26
C GLY A 83 0.27 -13.40 -3.97
N LYS A 84 1.35 -14.18 -3.78
CA LYS A 84 1.53 -15.05 -2.60
C LYS A 84 1.78 -14.25 -1.33
N ASP A 85 2.32 -13.04 -1.47
CA ASP A 85 2.51 -12.06 -0.40
C ASP A 85 1.22 -11.36 0.03
N SER A 86 0.10 -11.56 -0.66
CA SER A 86 -1.18 -11.02 -0.20
C SER A 86 -1.47 -11.46 1.24
N LYS A 87 -1.85 -10.48 2.05
CA LYS A 87 -2.23 -10.65 3.45
C LYS A 87 -3.72 -10.41 3.61
N LYS A 88 -4.24 -10.85 4.76
CA LYS A 88 -5.67 -10.79 5.08
C LYS A 88 -5.83 -9.95 6.34
N ALA A 89 -6.62 -8.89 6.24
CA ALA A 89 -6.98 -8.04 7.36
C ALA A 89 -8.41 -8.35 7.82
N LEU A 90 -8.62 -8.51 9.12
CA LEU A 90 -9.96 -8.57 9.70
C LEU A 90 -10.53 -7.15 9.76
N VAL A 91 -11.73 -6.96 9.22
CA VAL A 91 -12.46 -5.70 9.25
C VAL A 91 -13.79 -5.92 9.95
N SER A 92 -14.15 -5.03 10.87
CA SER A 92 -15.47 -5.02 11.51
C SER A 92 -16.28 -3.82 11.04
N SER A 93 -17.59 -3.98 10.88
CA SER A 93 -18.54 -2.88 10.66
C SER A 93 -18.61 -1.96 11.89
N PHE A 94 -18.31 -2.47 13.09
CA PHE A 94 -18.32 -1.73 14.33
C PHE A 94 -16.89 -1.56 14.86
N PRO A 95 -16.41 -0.32 15.06
CA PRO A 95 -15.08 -0.12 15.59
C PRO A 95 -15.00 -0.51 17.07
N ILE A 96 -13.81 -0.94 17.48
CA ILE A 96 -13.42 -1.05 18.88
C ILE A 96 -13.08 0.35 19.37
N PHE A 97 -13.69 0.75 20.49
CA PHE A 97 -13.43 2.03 21.13
C PHE A 97 -12.61 1.84 22.40
N PHE A 98 -11.56 2.63 22.57
CA PHE A 98 -10.74 2.60 23.76
C PHE A 98 -10.06 3.94 24.04
N ARG A 99 -9.67 4.17 25.29
CA ARG A 99 -9.00 5.38 25.76
C ARG A 99 -7.61 5.02 26.27
N VAL A 100 -6.59 5.68 25.71
CA VAL A 100 -5.19 5.52 26.10
C VAL A 100 -4.78 6.74 26.92
N ARG A 101 -4.14 6.50 28.07
CA ARG A 101 -3.59 7.54 28.94
C ARG A 101 -2.13 7.23 29.29
N VAL A 102 -1.22 8.05 28.77
CA VAL A 102 0.23 7.94 28.99
C VAL A 102 0.81 9.32 29.30
N PRO A 103 1.51 9.52 30.43
CA PRO A 103 2.15 10.80 30.72
C PRO A 103 3.03 11.27 29.57
N ILE A 104 2.95 12.56 29.20
CA ILE A 104 3.66 13.16 28.07
C ILE A 104 5.14 12.76 28.00
N LYS A 105 5.84 12.79 29.15
CA LYS A 105 7.26 12.44 29.26
C LYS A 105 7.62 10.98 28.92
N ASN A 106 6.62 10.09 28.90
CA ASN A 106 6.78 8.65 28.63
C ASN A 106 6.29 8.28 27.22
N GLN A 107 5.80 9.24 26.44
CA GLN A 107 5.33 8.98 25.08
C GLN A 107 6.49 8.97 24.08
N PRO A 108 6.37 8.21 22.97
CA PRO A 108 7.35 8.21 21.91
C PRO A 108 7.46 9.59 21.26
N ILE A 109 8.68 10.00 20.96
CA ILE A 109 8.99 11.23 20.23
C ILE A 109 9.11 10.88 18.75
N HIS A 110 8.32 11.53 17.89
CA HIS A 110 8.37 11.28 16.45
C HIS A 110 9.42 12.17 15.77
N GLU A 111 10.33 11.59 14.98
CA GLU A 111 11.40 12.32 14.25
C GLU A 111 12.25 13.25 15.13
N GLY A 112 12.40 12.92 16.42
CA GLY A 112 13.15 13.74 17.37
C GLY A 112 12.46 15.03 17.80
N VAL A 113 11.22 15.27 17.38
CA VAL A 113 10.43 16.47 17.72
C VAL A 113 9.61 16.18 18.98
N ALA A 114 10.05 16.68 20.13
CA ALA A 114 9.38 16.47 21.42
C ALA A 114 8.14 17.36 21.60
N ASP A 115 7.10 17.13 20.80
CA ASP A 115 5.91 17.98 20.71
C ASP A 115 4.60 17.27 21.11
N VAL A 116 4.64 16.29 22.00
CA VAL A 116 3.46 15.51 22.41
C VAL A 116 2.32 16.41 22.97
N PRO A 117 1.10 16.40 22.37
CA PRO A 117 0.03 17.36 22.67
C PRO A 117 -0.76 17.07 23.94
N SER A 118 -0.93 15.79 24.27
CA SER A 118 -1.90 15.31 25.25
C SER A 118 -1.37 14.06 25.92
N ASP A 119 -1.75 13.85 27.18
CA ASP A 119 -1.53 12.58 27.87
C ASP A 119 -2.63 11.56 27.58
N THR A 120 -3.74 11.97 26.97
CA THR A 120 -4.96 11.18 26.82
C THR A 120 -5.45 11.22 25.37
N TYR A 121 -5.80 10.06 24.83
CA TYR A 121 -6.33 9.86 23.48
C TYR A 121 -7.54 8.94 23.53
N ALA A 122 -8.63 9.32 22.88
CA ALA A 122 -9.74 8.41 22.60
C ALA A 122 -9.62 7.88 21.18
N VAL A 123 -9.91 6.59 20.99
CA VAL A 123 -9.58 5.87 19.77
C VAL A 123 -10.78 5.06 19.30
N ALA A 124 -10.99 5.02 17.98
CA ALA A 124 -11.89 4.10 17.30
C ALA A 124 -11.12 3.36 16.20
N TRP A 125 -11.19 2.03 16.17
CA TRP A 125 -10.52 1.22 15.15
C TRP A 125 -11.37 0.05 14.68
N ASN A 126 -11.55 -0.09 13.36
CA ASN A 126 -12.37 -1.15 12.77
C ASN A 126 -11.56 -2.30 12.16
N GLY A 127 -10.26 -2.39 12.48
CA GLY A 127 -9.35 -3.39 11.90
C GLY A 127 -8.63 -2.95 10.62
N VAL A 128 -9.00 -1.80 10.04
CA VAL A 128 -8.30 -1.20 8.87
C VAL A 128 -8.04 0.28 9.08
N THR A 129 -9.02 1.02 9.58
CA THR A 129 -8.95 2.47 9.75
C THR A 129 -8.97 2.79 11.23
N LEU A 130 -7.93 3.50 11.69
CA LEU A 130 -7.83 3.98 13.07
C LEU A 130 -8.07 5.48 13.10
N VAL A 131 -8.91 5.93 14.01
CA VAL A 131 -9.16 7.33 14.30
C VAL A 131 -8.79 7.58 15.74
N ALA A 132 -7.94 8.58 15.99
CA ALA A 132 -7.55 9.02 17.33
C ALA A 132 -7.91 10.50 17.51
N ILE A 133 -8.54 10.82 18.64
CA ILE A 133 -8.85 12.19 19.03
C ILE A 133 -8.19 12.56 20.35
N TRP A 134 -7.85 13.83 20.50
CA TRP A 134 -7.36 14.41 21.76
C TRP A 134 -7.72 15.89 21.87
N HIS A 135 -7.53 16.42 23.07
CA HIS A 135 -7.75 17.81 23.41
C HIS A 135 -6.39 18.52 23.57
N GLN A 136 -6.25 19.73 23.03
CA GLN A 136 -5.04 20.53 23.23
C GLN A 136 -5.36 22.02 23.38
N GLY A 137 -4.58 22.72 24.21
CA GLY A 137 -4.74 24.16 24.45
C GLY A 137 -3.94 25.07 23.50
N SER A 138 -3.49 24.56 22.34
CA SER A 138 -2.68 25.33 21.40
C SER A 138 -3.16 25.16 19.96
N ASP A 139 -2.97 26.19 19.13
CA ASP A 139 -3.28 26.13 17.69
C ASP A 139 -2.26 25.34 16.87
N HIS A 140 -1.11 24.99 17.45
CA HIS A 140 -0.09 24.19 16.79
C HIS A 140 -0.47 22.72 16.88
N ILE A 141 -0.66 22.05 15.74
CA ILE A 141 -0.92 20.61 15.70
C ILE A 141 0.43 19.89 15.65
N PRO A 142 0.82 19.18 16.72
CA PRO A 142 2.14 18.57 16.78
C PRO A 142 2.24 17.27 16.01
N MET A 143 3.42 16.95 15.51
CA MET A 143 3.71 15.72 14.78
C MET A 143 3.60 14.47 15.66
N SER A 144 4.00 14.52 16.94
CA SER A 144 4.00 13.32 17.80
C SER A 144 2.62 12.90 18.33
N GLY A 145 1.55 13.67 18.06
CA GLY A 145 0.21 13.37 18.55
C GLY A 145 -0.33 11.99 18.14
N GLY A 146 -0.77 11.20 19.11
CA GLY A 146 -1.48 9.93 18.90
C GLY A 146 -0.59 8.73 18.57
N HIS A 147 0.72 8.88 18.40
CA HIS A 147 1.60 7.77 18.03
C HIS A 147 1.64 6.66 19.10
N VAL A 148 1.51 7.01 20.38
CA VAL A 148 1.45 6.03 21.48
C VAL A 148 0.30 5.03 21.36
N VAL A 149 -0.80 5.43 20.69
CA VAL A 149 -1.95 4.55 20.44
C VAL A 149 -1.55 3.36 19.56
N ILE A 150 -0.64 3.58 18.61
CA ILE A 150 -0.19 2.56 17.67
C ILE A 150 0.66 1.52 18.39
N ASP A 151 1.52 1.96 19.32
CA ASP A 151 2.34 1.05 20.14
C ASP A 151 1.46 0.16 21.02
N VAL A 152 0.49 0.77 21.74
CA VAL A 152 -0.49 0.04 22.57
C VAL A 152 -1.25 -0.99 21.72
N LEU A 153 -1.75 -0.58 20.56
CA LEU A 153 -2.53 -1.45 19.68
C LEU A 153 -1.66 -2.58 19.11
N SER A 154 -0.42 -2.27 18.70
CA SER A 154 0.53 -3.25 18.18
C SER A 154 0.89 -4.31 19.22
N GLU A 155 1.14 -3.91 20.47
CA GLU A 155 1.43 -4.82 21.58
C GLU A 155 0.21 -5.71 21.89
N ALA A 156 -0.99 -5.13 21.96
CA ALA A 156 -2.22 -5.89 22.20
C ALA A 156 -2.48 -6.93 21.10
N ILE A 157 -2.29 -6.59 19.83
CA ILE A 157 -2.48 -7.51 18.70
C ILE A 157 -1.40 -8.59 18.67
N SER A 158 -0.15 -8.23 18.97
CA SER A 158 0.98 -9.18 18.96
C SER A 158 0.85 -10.27 20.03
N SER A 159 0.01 -10.06 21.04
CA SER A 159 -0.35 -11.08 22.03
C SER A 159 -1.32 -12.16 21.49
N LEU A 160 -1.96 -11.89 20.34
CA LEU A 160 -2.84 -12.84 19.66
C LEU A 160 -2.03 -13.70 18.69
N GLU A 161 -2.23 -15.01 18.73
CA GLU A 161 -1.42 -15.95 17.95
C GLU A 161 -1.50 -15.69 16.44
N GLY A 162 -0.34 -15.35 15.86
CA GLY A 162 -0.17 -15.15 14.42
C GLY A 162 -0.85 -13.89 13.86
N ALA A 163 -1.33 -12.99 14.71
CA ALA A 163 -1.82 -11.68 14.31
C ALA A 163 -0.73 -10.62 14.37
N SER A 164 -0.87 -9.57 13.57
CA SER A 164 0.03 -8.41 13.58
C SER A 164 -0.68 -7.14 13.14
N LEU A 165 -0.14 -5.99 13.54
CA LEU A 165 -0.58 -4.68 13.06
C LEU A 165 0.31 -4.24 11.90
N VAL A 166 -0.28 -3.96 10.74
CA VAL A 166 0.47 -3.46 9.57
C VAL A 166 0.03 -2.05 9.22
N ASN A 167 0.95 -1.10 9.31
CA ASN A 167 0.70 0.28 8.93
C ASN A 167 0.91 0.48 7.41
N GLN A 168 -0.09 1.05 6.74
CA GLN A 168 0.00 1.55 5.38
C GLN A 168 0.16 3.08 5.37
N ALA A 169 1.38 3.55 5.63
CA ALA A 169 1.75 4.97 5.58
C ALA A 169 1.55 5.61 4.19
N CYS A 170 1.82 6.91 4.03
CA CYS A 170 1.68 7.57 2.73
C CYS A 170 2.58 6.97 1.63
N SER A 171 3.74 6.44 2.01
CA SER A 171 4.72 5.80 1.11
C SER A 171 5.59 4.86 1.93
N ALA A 172 6.36 3.98 1.28
CA ALA A 172 7.21 3.02 1.98
C ALA A 172 8.27 3.68 2.88
N ASN A 173 8.68 4.92 2.54
CA ASN A 173 9.72 5.65 3.26
C ASN A 173 9.16 6.73 4.20
N CYS A 174 7.83 6.82 4.35
CA CYS A 174 7.24 7.78 5.26
C CYS A 174 7.19 7.21 6.66
N SER A 175 7.88 7.86 7.59
CA SER A 175 7.82 7.51 9.01
C SER A 175 6.54 8.00 9.68
N PHE A 176 5.86 9.00 9.12
CA PHE A 176 4.61 9.51 9.65
C PHE A 176 3.51 8.45 9.50
N GLN A 177 2.99 7.99 10.64
CA GLN A 177 2.15 6.80 10.70
C GLN A 177 0.67 7.10 10.44
N PHE A 178 0.23 8.33 10.71
CA PHE A 178 -1.11 8.81 10.37
C PHE A 178 -1.13 9.43 8.97
N MET A 179 -2.32 9.74 8.48
CA MET A 179 -2.48 10.57 7.30
C MET A 179 -1.94 11.97 7.56
N HIS A 180 -1.25 12.58 6.58
CA HIS A 180 -0.60 13.87 6.81
C HIS A 180 -1.58 14.98 7.22
N PRO A 181 -2.79 15.07 6.65
CA PRO A 181 -3.68 16.12 7.09
C PRO A 181 -4.29 15.80 8.44
N SER A 182 -4.22 16.80 9.33
CA SER A 182 -4.87 16.71 10.64
C SER A 182 -6.24 17.38 10.58
N MET A 183 -7.21 16.84 11.32
CA MET A 183 -8.56 17.40 11.37
C MET A 183 -8.73 18.15 12.69
N VAL A 184 -9.30 19.34 12.62
CA VAL A 184 -9.68 20.15 13.78
C VAL A 184 -11.19 20.00 13.93
N LEU A 185 -11.63 19.43 15.04
CA LEU A 185 -13.05 19.30 15.34
C LEU A 185 -13.57 20.65 15.83
N MET A 186 -14.57 21.17 15.13
CA MET A 186 -15.28 22.40 15.45
C MET A 186 -16.73 22.05 15.81
N ASP A 187 -17.28 22.72 16.81
CA ASP A 187 -18.69 22.60 17.13
C ASP A 187 -19.55 23.23 16.04
N LEU A 188 -20.57 22.49 15.58
CA LEU A 188 -21.56 23.03 14.65
C LEU A 188 -22.23 24.27 15.25
N PRO A 189 -22.37 25.36 14.48
CA PRO A 189 -23.16 26.50 14.95
C PRO A 189 -24.62 26.09 15.08
N ASP A 190 -25.32 26.62 16.09
CA ASP A 190 -26.75 26.34 16.36
C ASP A 190 -27.65 26.50 15.11
N SER A 191 -27.25 27.31 14.14
CA SER A 191 -27.97 27.50 12.88
C SER A 191 -27.90 26.34 11.88
N ALA A 192 -27.19 25.24 12.20
CA ALA A 192 -26.94 24.10 11.32
C ALA A 192 -27.87 22.89 11.61
N GLU A 193 -29.07 23.13 12.14
CA GLU A 193 -29.99 22.13 12.71
C GLU A 193 -30.30 20.91 11.81
N ASP A 194 -30.09 21.00 10.49
CA ASP A 194 -30.39 19.92 9.53
C ASP A 194 -29.18 19.04 9.11
N ARG A 195 -27.99 19.20 9.70
CA ARG A 195 -26.80 18.40 9.32
C ARG A 195 -26.14 17.70 10.50
N ASP A 196 -26.03 16.37 10.45
CA ASP A 196 -25.35 15.57 11.48
C ASP A 196 -23.84 15.90 11.60
N PHE A 197 -23.19 16.21 10.48
CA PHE A 197 -21.85 16.78 10.39
C PHE A 197 -21.61 17.31 8.97
N TYR A 198 -20.62 18.18 8.79
CA TYR A 198 -20.06 18.44 7.46
C TYR A 198 -18.57 18.77 7.56
N ILE A 199 -17.83 18.44 6.51
CA ILE A 199 -16.40 18.73 6.42
C ILE A 199 -16.23 20.02 5.64
N GLN A 200 -15.60 21.03 6.24
CA GLN A 200 -15.25 22.23 5.53
C GLN A 200 -13.75 22.28 5.30
N LEU A 201 -13.37 22.39 4.02
CA LEU A 201 -12.00 22.63 3.64
C LEU A 201 -11.64 24.07 3.98
N SER A 202 -10.94 24.26 5.09
CA SER A 202 -10.29 25.52 5.41
C SER A 202 -8.78 25.32 5.25
N SER A 203 -8.16 26.13 4.40
CA SER A 203 -6.71 26.28 4.42
C SER A 203 -6.43 27.56 5.21
N ARG A 204 -5.95 27.46 6.45
CA ARG A 204 -5.38 28.65 7.11
C ARG A 204 -4.03 28.94 6.44
N GLU A 205 -3.87 30.18 5.99
CA GLU A 205 -2.67 30.66 5.29
C GLU A 205 -1.38 30.21 6.00
N GLY A 206 -0.48 29.54 5.26
CA GLY A 206 0.86 29.23 5.72
C GLY A 206 1.03 28.04 6.67
N ARG A 207 -0.04 27.27 6.98
CA ARG A 207 0.06 26.06 7.82
C ARG A 207 -0.28 24.81 7.02
N ILE A 208 0.45 23.73 7.34
CA ILE A 208 0.27 22.38 6.77
C ILE A 208 -1.21 22.00 6.86
N HIS A 209 -1.70 21.40 5.76
CA HIS A 209 -3.07 20.95 5.51
C HIS A 209 -3.80 20.48 6.78
N HIS A 210 -4.64 21.33 7.36
CA HIS A 210 -5.65 20.90 8.31
C HIS A 210 -7.03 21.11 7.73
N PHE A 211 -8.00 20.37 8.27
CA PHE A 211 -9.39 20.44 7.85
C PHE A 211 -10.27 20.72 9.06
N ASP A 212 -11.11 21.74 8.96
CA ASP A 212 -12.12 22.00 9.99
C ASP A 212 -13.29 21.04 9.76
N LEU A 213 -13.47 20.13 10.71
CA LEU A 213 -14.53 19.15 10.72
C LEU A 213 -15.61 19.63 11.68
N TRP A 214 -16.75 20.04 11.13
CA TRP A 214 -17.86 20.57 11.91
C TRP A 214 -18.80 19.43 12.29
N THR A 215 -18.95 19.17 13.59
CA THR A 215 -19.83 18.13 14.11
C THR A 215 -20.53 18.60 15.39
N TYR A 216 -21.62 17.93 15.78
CA TYR A 216 -22.22 18.12 17.11
C TYR A 216 -21.28 17.52 18.15
N ALA A 217 -20.18 18.22 18.45
CA ALA A 217 -19.19 17.73 19.37
C ALA A 217 -19.58 18.03 20.82
N GLY A 218 -20.30 19.14 21.07
CA GLY A 218 -20.93 19.53 22.34
C GLY A 218 -20.00 19.39 23.56
N ASP A 219 -20.54 19.37 24.77
CA ASP A 219 -19.80 18.83 25.94
C ASP A 219 -19.79 17.28 25.95
N GLY A 220 -20.02 16.67 24.77
CA GLY A 220 -20.22 15.24 24.60
C GLY A 220 -18.96 14.43 24.90
N ASN A 221 -19.16 13.18 25.32
CA ASN A 221 -18.07 12.24 25.54
C ASN A 221 -17.33 12.00 24.20
N ASP A 222 -15.99 12.02 24.23
CA ASP A 222 -15.12 11.70 23.10
C ASP A 222 -15.57 10.46 22.30
N PHE A 223 -16.08 9.42 22.96
CA PHE A 223 -16.59 8.22 22.27
C PHE A 223 -17.88 8.43 21.48
N GLU A 224 -18.76 9.33 21.89
CA GLU A 224 -19.96 9.67 21.12
C GLU A 224 -19.57 10.40 19.84
N VAL A 225 -18.66 11.36 19.95
CA VAL A 225 -18.08 12.09 18.81
C VAL A 225 -17.34 11.14 17.88
N LEU A 226 -16.52 10.24 18.41
CA LEU A 226 -15.88 9.20 17.60
C LEU A 226 -16.89 8.28 16.93
N SER A 227 -17.97 7.89 17.63
CA SER A 227 -18.96 6.99 17.07
C SER A 227 -19.69 7.62 15.88
N SER A 228 -20.03 8.91 15.93
CA SER A 228 -20.67 9.60 14.80
C SER A 228 -19.71 9.74 13.62
N LEU A 229 -18.46 10.13 13.88
CA LEU A 229 -17.45 10.35 12.84
C LEU A 229 -16.92 9.04 12.22
N ALA A 230 -16.75 8.00 13.02
CA ALA A 230 -16.13 6.75 12.61
C ALA A 230 -16.91 6.09 11.47
N PHE A 231 -18.24 6.02 11.52
CA PHE A 231 -19.02 5.38 10.46
C PHE A 231 -18.81 6.04 9.09
N THR A 232 -18.82 7.37 9.04
CA THR A 232 -18.58 8.10 7.78
C THR A 232 -17.13 7.99 7.34
N LEU A 233 -16.18 8.33 8.23
CA LEU A 233 -14.78 8.41 7.86
C LEU A 233 -14.21 7.03 7.52
N MET A 234 -14.57 5.99 8.27
CA MET A 234 -14.05 4.65 8.05
C MET A 234 -14.52 4.02 6.75
N SER A 235 -15.76 4.28 6.31
CA SER A 235 -16.20 3.81 4.99
C SER A 235 -15.33 4.39 3.88
N LYS A 236 -15.07 5.70 3.91
CA LYS A 236 -14.24 6.39 2.90
C LYS A 236 -12.76 6.00 3.02
N ALA A 237 -12.28 5.81 4.24
CA ALA A 237 -10.91 5.35 4.49
C ALA A 237 -10.68 3.91 4.04
N ASN A 238 -11.68 3.03 4.12
CA ASN A 238 -11.60 1.68 3.58
C ASN A 238 -11.54 1.68 2.05
N ASP A 239 -12.32 2.53 1.38
CA ASP A 239 -12.21 2.73 -0.08
C ASP A 239 -10.81 3.24 -0.45
N PHE A 240 -10.30 4.24 0.28
CA PHE A 240 -8.95 4.76 0.10
C PHE A 240 -7.88 3.67 0.31
N ALA A 241 -7.98 2.87 1.37
CA ALA A 241 -7.05 1.78 1.67
C ALA A 241 -7.02 0.74 0.54
N THR A 242 -8.17 0.50 -0.11
CA THR A 242 -8.29 -0.39 -1.28
C THR A 242 -7.54 0.19 -2.48
N VAL A 243 -7.80 1.45 -2.84
CA VAL A 243 -7.10 2.16 -3.91
C VAL A 243 -5.58 2.21 -3.65
N LYS A 244 -5.19 2.51 -2.42
CA LYS A 244 -3.79 2.61 -1.98
C LYS A 244 -3.08 1.26 -2.08
N THR A 245 -3.73 0.20 -1.63
CA THR A 245 -3.23 -1.17 -1.72
C THR A 245 -2.98 -1.61 -3.16
N LEU A 246 -3.94 -1.36 -4.06
CA LEU A 246 -3.77 -1.65 -5.49
C LEU A 246 -2.64 -0.81 -6.09
N GLY A 247 -2.56 0.48 -5.74
CA GLY A 247 -1.54 1.38 -6.23
C GLY A 247 -0.13 0.95 -5.84
N ARG A 248 0.08 0.59 -4.57
CA ARG A 248 1.34 0.04 -4.07
C ARG A 248 1.71 -1.25 -4.79
N ARG A 249 0.73 -2.11 -5.09
CA ARG A 249 0.98 -3.34 -5.84
C ARG A 249 1.46 -3.08 -7.26
N ILE A 250 0.83 -2.14 -7.96
CA ILE A 250 1.27 -1.70 -9.31
C ILE A 250 2.71 -1.20 -9.24
N ILE A 251 3.02 -0.35 -8.26
CA ILE A 251 4.36 0.22 -8.05
C ILE A 251 5.42 -0.87 -7.79
N ALA A 252 5.11 -1.87 -6.97
CA ALA A 252 6.02 -2.97 -6.69
C ALA A 252 6.30 -3.85 -7.93
N ILE A 253 5.25 -4.19 -8.70
CA ILE A 253 5.40 -4.96 -9.94
C ILE A 253 6.16 -4.14 -11.00
N GLU A 254 5.92 -2.84 -11.09
CA GLU A 254 6.70 -1.95 -11.97
C GLU A 254 8.18 -1.98 -11.61
N GLY A 255 8.51 -1.85 -10.32
CA GLY A 255 9.90 -1.94 -9.84
C GLY A 255 10.56 -3.25 -10.28
N THR A 256 9.88 -4.38 -10.04
CA THR A 256 10.32 -5.72 -10.46
C THR A 256 10.52 -5.80 -11.98
N ALA A 257 9.57 -5.28 -12.78
CA ALA A 257 9.65 -5.30 -14.24
C ALA A 257 10.88 -4.52 -14.76
N ARG A 258 11.17 -3.36 -14.14
CA ARG A 258 12.33 -2.54 -14.49
C ARG A 258 13.65 -3.21 -14.11
N GLU A 259 13.71 -3.87 -12.96
CA GLU A 259 14.86 -4.66 -12.51
C GLU A 259 15.15 -5.81 -13.49
N GLU A 260 14.12 -6.60 -13.85
CA GLU A 260 14.25 -7.69 -14.81
C GLU A 260 14.69 -7.20 -16.20
N LEU A 261 14.12 -6.09 -16.69
CA LEU A 261 14.56 -5.50 -17.95
C LEU A 261 16.03 -5.05 -17.89
N THR A 262 16.43 -4.41 -16.78
CA THR A 262 17.82 -3.98 -16.57
C THR A 262 18.77 -5.17 -16.57
N HIS A 263 18.39 -6.27 -15.93
CA HIS A 263 19.15 -7.51 -15.90
C HIS A 263 19.31 -8.11 -17.31
N ILE A 264 18.24 -8.13 -18.11
CA ILE A 264 18.31 -8.61 -19.51
C ILE A 264 19.25 -7.73 -20.34
N ILE A 265 19.13 -6.40 -20.25
CA ILE A 265 19.97 -5.46 -21.00
C ILE A 265 21.43 -5.59 -20.60
N ALA A 266 21.73 -5.71 -19.30
CA ALA A 266 23.08 -5.92 -18.79
C ALA A 266 23.72 -7.17 -19.40
N HIS A 267 22.98 -8.30 -19.43
CA HIS A 267 23.48 -9.51 -20.06
C HIS A 267 23.65 -9.40 -21.58
N GLN A 268 22.79 -8.66 -22.28
CA GLN A 268 22.99 -8.39 -23.71
C GLN A 268 24.26 -7.57 -23.95
N PHE A 269 24.55 -6.60 -23.09
CA PHE A 269 25.76 -5.81 -23.15
C PHE A 269 27.02 -6.64 -22.85
N GLU A 270 26.99 -7.52 -21.86
CA GLU A 270 28.09 -8.47 -21.60
C GLU A 270 28.33 -9.40 -22.80
N SER A 271 27.26 -9.91 -23.40
CA SER A 271 27.32 -10.76 -24.58
C SER A 271 27.91 -10.04 -25.80
N SER A 272 27.56 -8.76 -25.98
CA SER A 272 28.12 -7.94 -27.07
C SER A 272 29.60 -7.64 -26.85
N GLN A 273 30.02 -7.34 -25.62
CA GLN A 273 31.44 -7.20 -25.28
C GLN A 273 32.22 -8.50 -25.51
N ALA A 274 31.66 -9.65 -25.16
CA ALA A 274 32.28 -10.95 -25.39
C ALA A 274 32.55 -11.23 -26.89
N ALA A 275 31.74 -10.64 -27.79
CA ALA A 275 31.95 -10.77 -29.23
C ALA A 275 33.23 -10.06 -29.72
N LEU A 276 33.70 -9.03 -29.00
CA LEU A 276 34.92 -8.28 -29.28
C LEU A 276 36.20 -8.98 -28.78
N LEU A 277 36.05 -10.03 -27.96
CA LEU A 277 37.19 -10.76 -27.40
C LEU A 277 37.90 -11.66 -28.43
N PRO A 278 39.21 -11.94 -28.24
CA PRO A 278 39.94 -12.91 -29.05
C PRO A 278 39.27 -14.29 -29.07
N ALA A 279 39.40 -15.02 -30.17
CA ALA A 279 38.63 -16.25 -30.46
C ALA A 279 38.60 -17.28 -29.32
N LYS A 280 39.72 -17.50 -28.62
CA LYS A 280 39.79 -18.41 -27.46
C LYS A 280 38.93 -17.94 -26.28
N LYS A 281 39.03 -16.66 -25.92
CA LYS A 281 38.24 -16.05 -24.84
C LYS A 281 36.75 -15.98 -25.21
N ARG A 282 36.45 -15.73 -26.49
CA ARG A 282 35.08 -15.74 -27.02
C ARG A 282 34.41 -17.12 -26.92
N LEU A 283 35.16 -18.21 -27.14
CA LEU A 283 34.64 -19.58 -26.96
C LEU A 283 34.34 -19.88 -25.49
N ALA A 284 35.23 -19.50 -24.58
CA ALA A 284 34.99 -19.63 -23.14
C ALA A 284 33.76 -18.83 -22.70
N ALA A 285 33.65 -17.56 -23.12
CA ALA A 285 32.50 -16.71 -22.84
C ALA A 285 31.18 -17.26 -23.44
N LYS A 286 31.23 -17.85 -24.65
CA LYS A 286 30.06 -18.54 -25.22
C LYS A 286 29.60 -19.72 -24.37
N TRP A 287 30.51 -20.39 -23.68
CA TRP A 287 30.19 -21.53 -22.84
C TRP A 287 29.53 -21.09 -21.53
N THR A 288 30.06 -20.04 -20.89
CA THR A 288 29.43 -19.43 -19.70
C THR A 288 28.04 -18.86 -20.03
N ASN A 289 27.91 -18.20 -21.18
CA ASN A 289 26.64 -17.59 -21.61
C ASN A 289 25.52 -18.61 -21.89
N ARG A 290 25.81 -19.92 -21.99
CA ARG A 290 24.77 -20.95 -22.12
C ARG A 290 23.90 -21.07 -20.88
N ALA A 291 24.49 -20.96 -19.68
CA ALA A 291 23.74 -20.96 -18.44
C ALA A 291 22.89 -19.68 -18.35
N THR A 292 23.50 -18.53 -18.70
CA THR A 292 22.86 -17.21 -18.74
C THR A 292 21.64 -17.17 -19.66
N LYS A 293 21.66 -17.89 -20.79
CA LYS A 293 20.50 -17.93 -21.70
C LYS A 293 19.22 -18.42 -21.02
N ARG A 294 19.31 -19.41 -20.12
CA ARG A 294 18.14 -19.90 -19.38
C ARG A 294 17.61 -18.83 -18.42
N HIS A 295 18.51 -18.09 -17.77
CA HIS A 295 18.14 -16.98 -16.88
C HIS A 295 17.47 -15.84 -17.65
N ILE A 296 18.00 -15.45 -18.82
CA ILE A 296 17.37 -14.45 -19.70
C ILE A 296 15.98 -14.89 -20.13
N GLN A 297 15.81 -16.17 -20.50
CA GLN A 297 14.48 -16.71 -20.86
C GLN A 297 13.50 -16.64 -19.69
N HIS A 298 13.96 -16.98 -18.48
CA HIS A 298 13.15 -16.86 -17.27
C HIS A 298 12.77 -15.40 -17.01
N SER A 299 13.74 -14.47 -17.00
CA SER A 299 13.52 -13.02 -16.87
C SER A 299 12.53 -12.48 -17.89
N LEU A 300 12.58 -12.93 -19.14
CA LEU A 300 11.66 -12.51 -20.19
C LEU A 300 10.21 -12.98 -19.92
N VAL A 301 10.05 -14.21 -19.40
CA VAL A 301 8.75 -14.74 -18.99
C VAL A 301 8.22 -13.98 -17.77
N SER A 302 9.06 -13.75 -16.76
CA SER A 302 8.72 -12.92 -15.59
C SER A 302 8.30 -11.51 -15.98
N LEU A 303 9.02 -10.88 -16.91
CA LEU A 303 8.71 -9.55 -17.42
C LEU A 303 7.37 -9.53 -18.18
N SER A 304 7.10 -10.56 -18.98
CA SER A 304 5.80 -10.72 -19.67
C SER A 304 4.66 -10.87 -18.66
N LEU A 305 4.88 -11.63 -17.59
CA LEU A 305 3.91 -11.79 -16.49
C LEU A 305 3.71 -10.48 -15.72
N CYS A 306 4.79 -9.71 -15.46
CA CYS A 306 4.68 -8.37 -14.88
C CYS A 306 3.77 -7.47 -15.71
N LEU A 307 3.97 -7.43 -17.03
CA LEU A 307 3.19 -6.59 -17.93
C LEU A 307 1.71 -6.94 -17.91
N ALA A 308 1.37 -8.23 -18.00
CA ALA A 308 0.00 -8.70 -17.91
C ALA A 308 -0.66 -8.35 -16.56
N ASN A 309 0.09 -8.49 -15.47
CA ASN A 309 -0.39 -8.10 -14.14
C ASN A 309 -0.57 -6.58 -14.01
N LEU A 310 0.36 -5.78 -14.53
CA LEU A 310 0.28 -4.30 -14.50
C LEU A 310 -0.95 -3.81 -15.25
N GLU A 311 -1.25 -4.36 -16.43
CA GLU A 311 -2.45 -4.00 -17.19
C GLU A 311 -3.73 -4.30 -16.40
N THR A 312 -3.83 -5.52 -15.84
CA THR A 312 -5.00 -5.96 -15.07
C THR A 312 -5.20 -5.11 -13.81
N LEU A 313 -4.12 -4.88 -13.05
CA LEU A 313 -4.17 -4.09 -11.83
C LEU A 313 -4.43 -2.61 -12.10
N LYS A 314 -3.87 -2.05 -13.18
CA LYS A 314 -4.13 -0.66 -13.56
C LYS A 314 -5.61 -0.44 -13.86
N ARG A 315 -6.25 -1.34 -14.61
CA ARG A 315 -7.71 -1.29 -14.85
C ARG A 315 -8.52 -1.38 -13.55
N ALA A 316 -8.16 -2.31 -12.67
CA ALA A 316 -8.83 -2.45 -11.38
C ALA A 316 -8.65 -1.21 -10.50
N TRP A 317 -7.45 -0.64 -10.49
CA TRP A 317 -7.13 0.59 -9.77
C TRP A 317 -7.88 1.80 -10.32
N GLU A 318 -7.97 1.95 -11.65
CA GLU A 318 -8.74 3.03 -12.29
C GLU A 318 -10.23 2.95 -11.95
N GLU A 319 -10.80 1.74 -11.91
CA GLU A 319 -12.20 1.52 -11.52
C GLU A 319 -12.45 1.83 -10.04
N GLU A 320 -11.61 1.34 -9.13
CA GLU A 320 -11.74 1.66 -7.69
C GLU A 320 -11.47 3.14 -7.42
N LYS A 321 -10.53 3.77 -8.15
CA LYS A 321 -10.28 5.21 -8.06
C LYS A 321 -11.47 6.01 -8.55
N ARG A 322 -12.12 5.60 -9.64
CA ARG A 322 -13.34 6.22 -10.14
C ARG A 322 -14.47 6.12 -9.10
N ARG A 323 -14.69 4.94 -8.51
CA ARG A 323 -15.70 4.75 -7.44
C ARG A 323 -15.41 5.62 -6.23
N PHE A 324 -14.13 5.69 -5.84
CA PHE A 324 -13.68 6.57 -4.78
C PHE A 324 -13.99 8.02 -5.12
N ASP A 325 -13.58 8.52 -6.28
CA ASP A 325 -13.81 9.92 -6.71
C ASP A 325 -15.29 10.27 -6.89
N GLU A 326 -16.13 9.34 -7.34
CA GLU A 326 -17.59 9.53 -7.43
C GLU A 326 -18.22 9.73 -6.05
N LYS A 327 -17.76 8.99 -5.03
CA LYS A 327 -18.15 9.18 -3.63
C LYS A 327 -17.63 10.51 -3.03
N ASP A 328 -16.64 11.15 -3.66
CA ASP A 328 -16.14 12.48 -3.27
C ASP A 328 -17.08 13.61 -3.67
N SER A 329 -17.58 13.50 -4.91
CA SER A 329 -18.21 14.60 -5.64
C SER A 329 -19.43 15.19 -4.95
N THR A 330 -20.02 14.42 -4.03
CA THR A 330 -21.17 14.83 -3.23
C THR A 330 -20.81 15.74 -2.05
N ASP A 331 -19.63 15.56 -1.42
CA ASP A 331 -19.36 16.12 -0.09
C ASP A 331 -17.98 16.80 0.09
N GLY A 332 -17.07 16.73 -0.88
CA GLY A 332 -15.72 17.30 -0.76
C GLY A 332 -14.84 16.65 0.33
N GLN A 333 -15.28 15.49 0.82
CA GLN A 333 -14.67 14.81 1.95
C GLN A 333 -13.36 14.13 1.58
N LEU A 334 -13.05 13.86 0.32
CA LEU A 334 -11.81 13.14 -0.03
C LEU A 334 -10.59 14.03 -0.15
N ALA A 335 -10.74 15.35 -0.01
CA ALA A 335 -9.63 16.29 -0.04
C ALA A 335 -8.52 15.90 0.96
N PHE A 336 -8.85 15.29 2.10
CA PHE A 336 -7.85 14.86 3.07
C PHE A 336 -7.08 13.59 2.67
N PHE A 337 -7.60 12.77 1.74
CA PHE A 337 -6.85 11.65 1.16
C PHE A 337 -5.92 12.07 0.02
N THR A 338 -6.22 13.21 -0.64
CA THR A 338 -5.47 13.63 -1.84
C THR A 338 -3.98 13.82 -1.59
N THR A 339 -3.60 14.34 -0.43
CA THR A 339 -2.18 14.55 -0.07
C THR A 339 -1.44 13.22 -0.06
N ASP A 340 -2.08 12.19 0.49
CA ASP A 340 -1.48 10.87 0.71
C ASP A 340 -1.56 9.98 -0.53
N SER A 341 -2.52 10.21 -1.44
CA SER A 341 -2.59 9.49 -2.72
C SER A 341 -1.74 10.12 -3.82
N LYS A 342 -1.45 11.43 -3.76
CA LYS A 342 -0.85 12.20 -4.87
C LYS A 342 0.41 11.57 -5.46
N SER A 343 1.34 11.12 -4.62
CA SER A 343 2.60 10.52 -5.08
C SER A 343 2.36 9.23 -5.86
N ASP A 344 1.51 8.36 -5.33
CA ASP A 344 1.21 7.07 -5.97
C ASP A 344 0.40 7.28 -7.24
N GLU A 345 -0.59 8.17 -7.22
CA GLU A 345 -1.38 8.55 -8.40
C GLU A 345 -0.50 9.08 -9.52
N ALA A 346 0.41 10.01 -9.21
CA ALA A 346 1.33 10.57 -10.20
C ALA A 346 2.20 9.47 -10.81
N ARG A 347 2.74 8.56 -9.98
CA ARG A 347 3.56 7.45 -10.44
C ARG A 347 2.77 6.48 -11.33
N ILE A 348 1.59 6.04 -10.90
CA ILE A 348 0.74 5.11 -11.66
C ILE A 348 0.27 5.74 -12.98
N ARG A 349 -0.11 7.02 -12.97
CA ARG A 349 -0.51 7.73 -14.20
C ARG A 349 0.66 7.92 -15.17
N SER A 350 1.89 8.07 -14.67
CA SER A 350 3.10 8.15 -15.48
C SER A 350 3.55 6.80 -16.06
N LEU A 351 2.94 5.69 -15.63
CA LEU A 351 3.29 4.35 -16.07
C LEU A 351 3.01 4.19 -17.58
N ASN A 352 4.08 4.16 -18.35
CA ASN A 352 4.06 3.91 -19.78
C ASN A 352 4.54 2.48 -20.08
N LEU A 353 3.57 1.58 -20.29
CA LEU A 353 3.85 0.17 -20.58
C LEU A 353 4.44 -0.04 -21.98
N ASN A 354 4.19 0.86 -22.93
CA ASN A 354 4.64 0.72 -24.32
C ASN A 354 6.17 0.58 -24.41
N HIS A 355 6.93 1.28 -23.55
CA HIS A 355 8.38 1.17 -23.57
C HIS A 355 8.86 -0.23 -23.16
N LEU A 356 8.24 -0.80 -22.12
CA LEU A 356 8.53 -2.15 -21.66
C LEU A 356 8.09 -3.20 -22.70
N GLU A 357 6.92 -3.03 -23.30
CA GLU A 357 6.40 -3.89 -24.37
C GLU A 357 7.32 -3.91 -25.59
N LEU A 358 7.73 -2.73 -26.08
CA LEU A 358 8.66 -2.60 -27.20
C LEU A 358 10.02 -3.23 -26.87
N ALA A 359 10.52 -3.04 -25.64
CA ALA A 359 11.77 -3.67 -25.22
C ALA A 359 11.65 -5.20 -25.21
N VAL A 360 10.57 -5.74 -24.64
CA VAL A 360 10.28 -7.19 -24.65
C VAL A 360 10.19 -7.71 -26.09
N GLN A 361 9.48 -7.01 -26.97
CA GLN A 361 9.34 -7.38 -28.38
C GLN A 361 10.70 -7.40 -29.09
N GLN A 362 11.50 -6.35 -28.96
CA GLN A 362 12.82 -6.26 -29.56
C GLN A 362 13.76 -7.38 -29.04
N ILE A 363 13.73 -7.67 -27.74
CA ILE A 363 14.50 -8.76 -27.15
C ILE A 363 14.03 -10.10 -27.71
N ASN A 364 12.72 -10.34 -27.77
CA ASN A 364 12.16 -11.58 -28.28
C ASN A 364 12.51 -11.79 -29.77
N ASP A 365 12.40 -10.74 -30.59
CA ASP A 365 12.78 -10.76 -32.00
C ASP A 365 14.27 -11.05 -32.18
N SER A 366 15.14 -10.47 -31.34
CA SER A 366 16.58 -10.77 -31.37
C SER A 366 16.89 -12.25 -31.05
N LEU A 367 16.17 -12.84 -30.09
CA LEU A 367 16.32 -14.24 -29.70
C LEU A 367 15.80 -15.18 -30.78
N ASN A 368 14.64 -14.86 -31.38
CA ASN A 368 14.05 -15.63 -32.48
C ASN A 368 14.91 -15.56 -33.74
N ASN A 369 15.43 -14.38 -34.09
CA ASN A 369 16.36 -14.21 -35.21
C ASN A 369 17.65 -14.99 -34.99
N ALA A 370 18.23 -14.96 -33.78
CA ALA A 370 19.41 -15.77 -33.47
C ALA A 370 19.14 -17.28 -33.57
N ALA A 371 17.97 -17.73 -33.11
CA ALA A 371 17.56 -19.13 -33.24
C ALA A 371 17.36 -19.53 -34.70
N MET A 372 16.69 -18.69 -35.49
CA MET A 372 16.47 -18.89 -36.92
C MET A 372 17.79 -18.93 -37.68
N VAL A 373 18.69 -17.97 -37.48
CA VAL A 373 20.03 -17.97 -38.11
C VAL A 373 20.81 -19.22 -37.74
N THR A 374 20.76 -19.66 -36.47
CA THR A 374 21.44 -20.90 -36.04
C THR A 374 20.84 -22.13 -36.72
N ALA A 375 19.50 -22.18 -36.85
CA ALA A 375 18.80 -23.25 -37.53
C ALA A 375 19.12 -23.27 -39.03
N THR A 376 19.15 -22.10 -39.69
CA THR A 376 19.52 -21.95 -41.11
C THR A 376 20.97 -22.36 -41.35
N VAL A 377 21.92 -21.93 -40.51
CA VAL A 377 23.34 -22.33 -40.64
C VAL A 377 23.50 -23.83 -40.42
N ARG A 378 22.83 -24.42 -39.43
CA ARG A 378 22.86 -25.88 -39.22
C ARG A 378 22.19 -26.64 -40.36
N GLY A 379 21.08 -26.15 -40.88
CA GLY A 379 20.38 -26.71 -42.04
C GLY A 379 21.24 -26.64 -43.30
N ALA A 380 21.91 -25.50 -43.54
CA ALA A 380 22.86 -25.33 -44.63
C ALA A 380 24.09 -26.23 -44.50
N LEU A 381 24.63 -26.39 -43.28
CA LEU A 381 25.73 -27.33 -43.02
C LEU A 381 25.28 -28.80 -43.19
N ALA A 382 24.11 -29.18 -42.69
CA ALA A 382 23.57 -30.53 -42.86
C ALA A 382 23.25 -30.84 -44.33
N GLY A 383 22.66 -29.89 -45.06
CA GLY A 383 22.40 -29.99 -46.49
C GLY A 383 23.69 -30.03 -47.32
N GLY A 384 24.71 -29.24 -46.94
CA GLY A 384 26.03 -29.26 -47.56
C GLY A 384 26.79 -30.58 -47.33
N VAL A 385 26.70 -31.14 -46.12
CA VAL A 385 27.28 -32.47 -45.82
C VAL A 385 26.54 -33.57 -46.59
N ALA A 386 25.20 -33.56 -46.59
CA ALA A 386 24.41 -34.54 -47.33
C ALA A 386 24.65 -34.44 -48.86
N GLY A 387 24.67 -33.22 -49.40
CA GLY A 387 24.96 -32.96 -50.81
C GLY A 387 26.40 -33.34 -51.19
N GLY A 388 27.37 -33.10 -50.32
CA GLY A 388 28.77 -33.50 -50.51
C GLY A 388 28.96 -35.02 -50.50
N VAL A 389 28.28 -35.73 -49.59
CA VAL A 389 28.29 -37.20 -49.53
C VAL A 389 27.62 -37.80 -50.76
N LEU A 390 26.46 -37.28 -51.17
CA LEU A 390 25.76 -37.74 -52.38
C LEU A 390 26.56 -37.43 -53.66
N GLY A 391 27.20 -36.27 -53.74
CA GLY A 391 28.06 -35.90 -54.86
C GLY A 391 29.32 -36.76 -54.96
N ALA A 392 29.94 -37.09 -53.81
CA ALA A 392 31.09 -37.99 -53.76
C ALA A 392 30.69 -39.43 -54.13
N LEU A 393 29.52 -39.91 -53.69
CA LEU A 393 28.97 -41.21 -54.08
C LEU A 393 28.63 -41.27 -55.58
N ALA A 394 28.01 -40.22 -56.12
CA ALA A 394 27.70 -40.13 -57.56
C ALA A 394 28.96 -40.08 -58.42
N ALA A 395 30.01 -39.37 -57.98
CA ALA A 395 31.30 -39.34 -58.66
C ALA A 395 32.01 -40.70 -58.62
N ALA A 396 31.92 -41.44 -57.52
CA ALA A 396 32.52 -42.77 -57.36
C ALA A 396 31.76 -43.88 -58.13
N LEU A 397 30.47 -43.70 -58.42
CA LEU A 397 29.66 -44.62 -59.21
C LEU A 397 29.70 -44.34 -60.73
N GLY A 398 30.15 -43.14 -61.11
CA GLY A 398 30.30 -42.70 -62.51
C GLY A 398 31.71 -42.89 -63.09
N SER A 399 32.67 -43.33 -62.28
CA SER A 399 34.03 -43.78 -62.66
C SER A 399 34.11 -45.30 -62.65
#